data_AF-A0AAQ0A3X9-F1
#
_entry.id   AF-A0AAQ0A3X9-F1
#
_cell.length_a   1.000
_cell.length_b   1.000
_cell.length_c   1.000
_cell.angle_alpha   90.00
_cell.angle_beta   90.00
_cell.angle_gamma   90.00
#
_symmetry.space_group_name_H-M   'P 1'
#
loop_
_entity.id
_entity.type
_entity.pdbx_description
1 polymer ?
#
loop_
_entity_poly.entity_id
_entity_poly.type
_entity_poly.pdbx_seq_one_letter_code
_entity_poly.pdbx_strand_id
1 'polypeptide(L)'
;MLDVAARVDMRTLFDRYFAAQPPFAESSKKKHEFPDAVALLALEHWAGEHDTAVLVVSTDADWQRFCTAHPRLLWTNNLGGALAAFQDERAQFAADRLAETLVEGLDGKLAQALLAAGRSFARQIGVGLDVRSAFDFTWTYDVHVEAIRWPATDGVLDECEAIDHRDGKVVVRVKGAPQTKIAVYFTFSAMTGAGNGTVTVGGSTMVFDDEIPCGMLVTVDGDTSHRVTVRDIEFLPTAHRIAVGEITPEWIDPINAIGLPDATFGVGADGN
;
A
#
# COMPACT_ATOMS: atom_id res chain seq x y z
N MET A 1 18.64 25.65 -21.39
CA MET A 1 18.09 26.73 -22.22
C MET A 1 18.36 26.36 -23.67
N LEU A 2 17.33 26.19 -24.50
CA LEU A 2 17.48 25.79 -25.90
C LEU A 2 18.07 26.98 -26.68
N ASP A 3 19.25 26.82 -27.30
CA ASP A 3 19.79 27.84 -28.19
C ASP A 3 19.17 27.66 -29.58
N VAL A 4 18.20 28.51 -29.86
CA VAL A 4 17.36 28.52 -31.07
C VAL A 4 18.14 29.04 -32.28
N ALA A 5 19.00 30.04 -32.09
CA ALA A 5 19.74 30.67 -33.18
C ALA A 5 20.80 29.73 -33.77
N ALA A 6 21.34 28.82 -32.96
CA ALA A 6 22.31 27.82 -33.39
C ALA A 6 21.70 26.62 -34.14
N ARG A 7 20.37 26.44 -34.09
CA ARG A 7 19.69 25.19 -34.53
C ARG A 7 18.67 25.37 -35.65
N VAL A 8 18.36 26.61 -36.02
CA VAL A 8 17.40 26.90 -37.09
C VAL A 8 18.16 27.40 -38.31
N ASP A 9 18.15 26.61 -39.38
CA ASP A 9 18.61 27.09 -40.68
C ASP A 9 17.60 28.12 -41.23
N MET A 10 18.02 29.39 -41.19
CA MET A 10 17.24 30.52 -41.69
C MET A 10 16.83 30.34 -43.15
N ARG A 11 17.63 29.65 -43.97
CA ARG A 11 17.32 29.45 -45.39
C ARG A 11 16.15 28.48 -45.56
N THR A 12 16.19 27.35 -44.85
CA THR A 12 15.08 26.38 -44.80
C THR A 12 13.79 27.00 -44.21
N LEU A 13 13.92 27.87 -43.20
CA LEU A 13 12.78 28.58 -42.62
C LEU A 13 12.10 29.50 -43.66
N PHE A 14 12.87 30.31 -44.39
CA PHE A 14 12.32 31.18 -45.43
C PHE A 14 11.71 30.38 -46.58
N ASP A 15 12.34 29.29 -47.00
CA ASP A 15 11.81 28.43 -48.07
C ASP A 15 10.45 27.82 -47.68
N ARG A 16 10.30 27.31 -46.45
CA ARG A 16 9.02 26.80 -45.94
C ARG A 16 7.94 27.89 -45.82
N TYR A 17 8.33 29.09 -45.39
CA TYR A 17 7.44 30.25 -45.29
C TYR A 17 6.87 30.67 -46.66
N PHE A 18 7.73 30.77 -47.68
CA PHE A 18 7.28 31.13 -49.04
C PHE A 18 6.49 30.02 -49.71
N ALA A 19 6.75 28.76 -49.35
CA ALA A 19 6.04 27.60 -49.87
C ALA A 19 4.73 27.26 -49.11
N ALA A 20 4.35 28.03 -48.08
CA ALA A 20 3.21 27.74 -47.19
C ALA A 20 3.23 26.28 -46.67
N GLN A 21 4.43 25.76 -46.40
CA GLN A 21 4.61 24.43 -45.87
C GLN A 21 4.54 24.47 -44.34
N PRO A 22 4.01 23.41 -43.70
CA PRO A 22 4.00 23.32 -42.24
C PRO A 22 5.38 23.67 -41.65
N PRO A 23 5.43 24.57 -40.67
CA PRO A 23 4.33 25.01 -39.80
C PRO A 23 3.61 26.31 -40.22
N PHE A 24 3.81 26.81 -41.44
CA PHE A 24 3.15 28.02 -41.95
C PHE A 24 1.84 27.70 -42.69
N ALA A 25 0.83 28.56 -42.56
CA ALA A 25 -0.46 28.42 -43.24
C ALA A 25 -0.62 29.45 -44.39
N GLU A 26 -1.55 29.19 -45.33
CA GLU A 26 -1.82 30.12 -46.46
C GLU A 26 -2.47 31.45 -46.03
N SER A 27 -2.85 31.61 -44.76
CA SER A 27 -3.72 32.69 -44.28
C SER A 27 -3.00 34.02 -43.96
N SER A 28 -3.78 35.10 -43.82
CA SER A 28 -3.32 36.49 -43.66
C SER A 28 -2.61 36.85 -42.33
N LYS A 29 -2.32 35.87 -41.45
CA LYS A 29 -1.67 36.07 -40.14
C LYS A 29 -0.16 35.77 -40.10
N LYS A 30 0.47 35.74 -41.27
CA LYS A 30 1.87 35.35 -41.53
C LYS A 30 2.98 35.88 -40.61
N LYS A 31 2.83 37.05 -39.99
CA LYS A 31 3.87 37.60 -39.06
C LYS A 31 3.87 36.93 -37.69
N HIS A 32 2.74 36.37 -37.25
CA HIS A 32 2.61 35.73 -35.94
C HIS A 32 3.03 34.26 -35.95
N GLU A 33 3.25 33.67 -37.13
CA GLU A 33 3.64 32.25 -37.31
C GLU A 33 5.16 32.03 -37.28
N PHE A 34 5.97 33.09 -37.43
CA PHE A 34 7.43 32.98 -37.41
C PHE A 34 8.00 32.46 -36.07
N PRO A 35 7.57 32.96 -34.89
CA PRO A 35 8.06 32.43 -33.62
C PRO A 35 7.76 30.95 -33.44
N ASP A 36 6.56 30.51 -33.83
CA ASP A 36 6.10 29.12 -33.73
C ASP A 36 6.88 28.21 -34.67
N ALA A 37 7.14 28.68 -35.88
CA ALA A 37 7.93 27.95 -36.86
C ALA A 37 9.38 27.75 -36.43
N VAL A 38 9.98 28.80 -35.90
CA VAL A 38 11.33 28.77 -35.34
C VAL A 38 11.39 27.80 -34.16
N ALA A 39 10.38 27.80 -33.27
CA ALA A 39 10.32 26.89 -32.13
C ALA A 39 10.19 25.42 -32.55
N LEU A 40 9.30 25.10 -33.49
CA LEU A 40 9.07 23.73 -33.96
C LEU A 40 10.29 23.14 -34.68
N LEU A 41 10.98 23.93 -35.51
CA LEU A 41 12.21 23.50 -36.17
C LEU A 41 13.36 23.30 -35.18
N ALA A 42 13.49 24.17 -34.17
CA ALA A 42 14.50 23.99 -33.13
C ALA A 42 14.25 22.72 -32.30
N LEU A 43 12.98 22.41 -31.99
CA LEU A 43 12.59 21.19 -31.27
C LEU A 43 12.84 19.93 -32.11
N GLU A 44 12.51 19.96 -33.40
CA GLU A 44 12.80 18.86 -34.33
C GLU A 44 14.30 18.57 -34.39
N HIS A 45 15.12 19.59 -34.60
CA HIS A 45 16.57 19.44 -34.70
C HIS A 45 17.16 18.85 -33.41
N TRP A 46 16.73 19.37 -32.25
CA TRP A 46 17.16 18.88 -30.95
C TRP A 46 16.74 17.42 -30.70
N ALA A 47 15.51 17.05 -31.03
CA ALA A 47 15.01 15.67 -30.93
C ALA A 47 15.78 14.71 -31.85
N GLY A 48 16.21 15.20 -33.01
CA GLY A 48 17.11 14.50 -33.94
C GLY A 48 18.50 14.25 -33.34
N GLU A 49 19.16 15.32 -32.89
CA GLU A 49 20.52 15.29 -32.31
C GLU A 49 20.63 14.36 -31.09
N HIS A 50 19.61 14.33 -30.23
CA HIS A 50 19.65 13.64 -28.95
C HIS A 50 18.96 12.26 -28.96
N ASP A 51 18.51 11.78 -30.11
CA ASP A 51 17.76 10.50 -30.25
C ASP A 51 16.60 10.34 -29.24
N THR A 52 15.92 11.45 -28.96
CA THR A 52 14.92 11.55 -27.89
C THR A 52 13.59 12.04 -28.45
N ALA A 53 12.48 11.40 -28.06
CA ALA A 53 11.13 11.86 -28.42
C ALA A 53 10.71 13.06 -27.55
N VAL A 54 10.08 14.06 -28.18
CA VAL A 54 9.61 15.28 -27.50
C VAL A 54 8.10 15.33 -27.53
N LEU A 55 7.47 15.44 -26.35
CA LEU A 55 6.03 15.64 -26.23
C LEU A 55 5.70 17.14 -26.33
N VAL A 56 4.91 17.48 -27.33
CA VAL A 56 4.43 18.82 -27.67
C VAL A 56 2.97 18.95 -27.24
N VAL A 57 2.69 19.84 -26.29
CA VAL A 57 1.34 20.10 -25.81
C VAL A 57 0.84 21.41 -26.42
N SER A 58 -0.13 21.36 -27.33
CA SER A 58 -0.70 22.56 -27.95
C SER A 58 -2.13 22.34 -28.42
N THR A 59 -2.96 23.37 -28.36
CA THR A 59 -4.31 23.37 -28.96
C THR A 59 -4.32 23.88 -30.40
N ASP A 60 -3.16 24.29 -30.92
CA ASP A 60 -3.00 24.81 -32.27
C ASP A 60 -2.95 23.68 -33.32
N ALA A 61 -3.78 23.81 -34.36
CA ALA A 61 -3.86 22.85 -35.45
C ALA A 61 -2.61 22.86 -36.34
N ASP A 62 -1.89 23.97 -36.45
CA ASP A 62 -0.67 24.05 -37.25
C ASP A 62 0.49 23.29 -36.57
N TRP A 63 0.53 23.30 -35.24
CA TRP A 63 1.46 22.49 -34.45
C TRP A 63 1.16 20.99 -34.57
N GLN A 64 -0.12 20.61 -34.53
CA GLN A 64 -0.54 19.23 -34.77
C GLN A 64 -0.11 18.73 -36.16
N ARG A 65 -0.36 19.54 -37.21
CA ARG A 65 0.01 19.22 -38.59
C ARG A 65 1.52 19.06 -38.75
N PHE A 66 2.31 19.93 -38.11
CA PHE A 66 3.77 19.81 -38.12
C PHE A 66 4.24 18.54 -37.43
N CYS A 67 3.75 18.23 -36.23
CA CYS A 67 4.15 17.02 -35.48
C CYS A 67 3.78 15.73 -36.21
N THR A 68 2.68 15.71 -36.97
CA THR A 68 2.27 14.55 -37.78
C THR A 68 3.31 14.19 -38.85
N ALA A 69 4.04 15.17 -39.37
CA ALA A 69 5.09 14.96 -40.38
C ALA A 69 6.45 14.58 -39.77
N HIS A 70 6.62 14.70 -38.45
CA HIS A 70 7.90 14.50 -37.77
C HIS A 70 7.75 13.47 -36.62
N PRO A 71 8.07 12.18 -36.84
CA PRO A 71 7.74 11.07 -35.93
C PRO A 71 8.28 11.19 -34.50
N ARG A 72 9.30 12.03 -34.27
CA ARG A 72 9.92 12.25 -32.95
C ARG A 72 9.22 13.33 -32.12
N LEU A 73 8.30 14.08 -32.73
CA LEU A 73 7.48 15.07 -32.04
C LEU A 73 6.10 14.47 -31.81
N LEU A 74 5.82 14.08 -30.57
CA LEU A 74 4.52 13.54 -30.17
C LEU A 74 3.61 14.70 -29.78
N TRP A 75 2.40 14.78 -30.33
CA TRP A 75 1.49 15.90 -30.04
C TRP A 75 0.29 15.47 -29.20
N THR A 76 -0.13 16.35 -28.28
CA THR A 76 -1.40 16.24 -27.56
C THR A 76 -2.01 17.62 -27.31
N ASN A 77 -3.33 17.70 -27.34
CA ASN A 77 -4.07 18.93 -27.01
C ASN A 77 -4.42 19.03 -25.51
N ASN A 78 -4.07 18.00 -24.73
CA ASN A 78 -4.46 17.91 -23.33
C ASN A 78 -3.21 17.90 -22.43
N LEU A 79 -2.92 19.04 -21.81
CA LEU A 79 -1.85 19.18 -20.84
C LEU A 79 -2.03 18.24 -19.65
N GLY A 80 -3.26 18.04 -19.17
CA GLY A 80 -3.56 17.11 -18.09
C GLY A 80 -3.24 15.67 -18.47
N GLY A 81 -3.61 15.25 -19.68
CA GLY A 81 -3.28 13.92 -20.22
C GLY A 81 -1.78 13.72 -20.44
N ALA A 82 -1.08 14.77 -20.90
CA ALA A 82 0.37 14.78 -21.07
C ALA A 82 1.10 14.58 -19.73
N LEU A 83 0.70 15.34 -18.72
CA LEU A 83 1.26 15.25 -17.37
C LEU A 83 0.93 13.90 -16.72
N ALA A 84 -0.31 13.41 -16.86
CA ALA A 84 -0.71 12.11 -16.33
C ALA A 84 0.15 10.98 -16.90
N ALA A 85 0.39 10.95 -18.22
CA ALA A 85 1.23 9.92 -18.84
C ALA A 85 2.66 9.87 -18.29
N PHE A 86 3.28 11.04 -18.04
CA PHE A 86 4.60 11.12 -17.39
C PHE A 86 4.58 10.83 -15.89
N GLN A 87 3.42 10.98 -15.24
CA GLN A 87 3.23 10.75 -13.81
C GLN A 87 2.91 9.28 -13.51
N ASP A 88 2.17 8.59 -14.39
CA ASP A 88 1.86 7.17 -14.30
C ASP A 88 3.12 6.31 -14.40
N GLU A 89 4.05 6.63 -15.31
CA GLU A 89 5.35 5.96 -15.37
C GLU A 89 6.17 6.13 -14.09
N ARG A 90 6.11 7.30 -13.44
CA ARG A 90 6.82 7.54 -12.17
C ARG A 90 6.17 6.83 -11.00
N ALA A 91 4.84 6.78 -10.97
CA ALA A 91 4.09 6.08 -9.94
C ALA A 91 4.33 4.56 -10.02
N GLN A 92 4.27 3.99 -11.22
CA GLN A 92 4.57 2.58 -11.45
C GLN A 92 6.03 2.26 -11.11
N PHE A 93 6.98 3.10 -11.55
CA PHE A 93 8.39 2.95 -11.20
C PHE A 93 8.64 2.99 -9.69
N ALA A 94 7.90 3.82 -8.94
CA ALA A 94 7.98 3.85 -7.49
C ALA A 94 7.43 2.57 -6.84
N ALA A 95 6.34 2.00 -7.37
CA ALA A 95 5.81 0.72 -6.93
C ALA A 95 6.79 -0.43 -7.18
N ASP A 96 7.39 -0.49 -8.37
CA ASP A 96 8.37 -1.51 -8.74
C ASP A 96 9.61 -1.43 -7.85
N ARG A 97 10.12 -0.21 -7.58
CA ARG A 97 11.26 -0.01 -6.67
C ARG A 97 10.96 -0.36 -5.22
N LEU A 98 9.73 -0.11 -4.77
CA LEU A 98 9.29 -0.51 -3.44
C LEU A 98 9.27 -2.04 -3.34
N ALA A 99 8.75 -2.73 -4.36
CA ALA A 99 8.75 -4.19 -4.44
C ALA A 99 10.17 -4.77 -4.40
N GLU A 100 11.10 -4.23 -5.20
CA GLU A 100 12.51 -4.63 -5.17
C GLU A 100 13.15 -4.46 -3.78
N THR A 101 12.92 -3.31 -3.13
CA THR A 101 13.45 -3.04 -1.78
C THR A 101 12.91 -4.03 -0.75
N LEU A 102 11.67 -4.48 -0.92
CA LEU A 102 11.03 -5.45 -0.04
C LEU A 102 11.56 -6.86 -0.25
N VAL A 103 11.98 -7.20 -1.48
CA VAL A 103 12.62 -8.48 -1.84
C VAL A 103 14.08 -8.53 -1.40
N GLU A 104 14.85 -7.46 -1.62
CA GLU A 104 16.27 -7.38 -1.23
C GLU A 104 16.49 -7.36 0.29
N GLY A 105 15.40 -7.19 1.05
CA GLY A 105 15.40 -7.18 2.50
C GLY A 105 15.10 -5.80 3.05
N LEU A 106 14.23 -5.77 4.04
CA LEU A 106 13.81 -4.56 4.73
C LEU A 106 15.03 -3.86 5.36
N ASP A 107 15.26 -2.60 4.99
CA ASP A 107 16.18 -1.78 5.77
C ASP A 107 15.65 -1.62 7.21
N GLY A 108 16.55 -1.32 8.15
CA GLY A 108 16.19 -1.29 9.57
C GLY A 108 15.09 -0.28 9.92
N LYS A 109 14.90 0.76 9.09
CA LYS A 109 13.86 1.79 9.29
C LYS A 109 12.49 1.31 8.81
N LEU A 110 12.43 0.72 7.62
CA LEU A 110 11.20 0.17 7.04
C LEU A 110 10.72 -1.03 7.86
N ALA A 111 11.63 -1.90 8.30
CA ALA A 111 11.30 -2.99 9.21
C ALA A 111 10.65 -2.48 10.51
N GLN A 112 11.21 -1.43 11.11
CA GLN A 112 10.63 -0.82 12.32
C GLN A 112 9.27 -0.17 12.06
N ALA A 113 9.10 0.51 10.92
CA ALA A 113 7.83 1.11 10.54
C ALA A 113 6.74 0.05 10.33
N LEU A 114 7.03 -1.04 9.62
CA LEU A 114 6.12 -2.17 9.43
C LEU A 114 5.76 -2.85 10.74
N LEU A 115 6.73 -3.05 11.64
CA LEU A 115 6.47 -3.61 12.97
C LEU A 115 5.59 -2.70 13.82
N ALA A 116 5.82 -1.38 13.78
CA ALA A 116 5.01 -0.41 14.52
C ALA A 116 3.57 -0.35 13.99
N ALA A 117 3.41 -0.25 12.67
CA ALA A 117 2.10 -0.27 12.02
C ALA A 117 1.37 -1.61 12.24
N GLY A 118 2.08 -2.73 12.14
CA GLY A 118 1.55 -4.07 12.41
C GLY A 118 1.00 -4.23 13.84
N ARG A 119 1.64 -3.65 14.85
CA ARG A 119 1.11 -3.68 16.24
C ARG A 119 -0.21 -2.93 16.39
N SER A 120 -0.38 -1.82 15.66
CA SER A 120 -1.65 -1.10 15.64
C SER A 120 -2.71 -1.91 14.91
N PHE A 121 -2.35 -2.44 13.74
CA PHE A 121 -3.20 -3.30 12.92
C PHE A 121 -3.75 -4.50 13.70
N ALA A 122 -2.90 -5.20 14.46
CA ALA A 122 -3.29 -6.36 15.27
C ALA A 122 -4.51 -6.11 16.17
N ARG A 123 -4.64 -4.90 16.72
CA ARG A 123 -5.75 -4.51 17.61
C ARG A 123 -7.03 -4.15 16.87
N GLN A 124 -6.93 -3.93 15.57
CA GLN A 124 -8.03 -3.49 14.70
C GLN A 124 -8.59 -4.62 13.85
N ILE A 125 -7.94 -5.80 13.83
CA ILE A 125 -8.44 -6.98 13.11
C ILE A 125 -9.77 -7.41 13.72
N GLY A 126 -10.82 -7.43 12.90
CA GLY A 126 -12.11 -7.98 13.30
C GLY A 126 -12.06 -9.50 13.24
N VAL A 127 -12.02 -10.18 14.39
CA VAL A 127 -12.03 -11.65 14.44
C VAL A 127 -13.45 -12.16 14.70
N GLY A 128 -14.00 -12.87 13.72
CA GLY A 128 -15.25 -13.63 13.84
C GLY A 128 -14.95 -15.10 14.16
N LEU A 129 -15.80 -15.72 14.97
CA LEU A 129 -15.66 -17.12 15.35
C LEU A 129 -16.84 -17.95 14.82
N ASP A 130 -16.53 -19.09 14.23
CA ASP A 130 -17.47 -20.16 13.90
C ASP A 130 -17.41 -21.22 15.00
N VAL A 131 -18.27 -21.03 16.00
CA VAL A 131 -18.31 -21.77 17.27
C VAL A 131 -19.65 -22.47 17.44
N ARG A 132 -19.61 -23.66 18.05
CA ARG A 132 -20.78 -24.40 18.54
C ARG A 132 -20.51 -24.88 19.96
N SER A 133 -21.54 -24.95 20.79
CA SER A 133 -21.47 -25.68 22.06
C SER A 133 -22.51 -26.80 22.04
N ALA A 134 -22.12 -27.99 22.46
CA ALA A 134 -23.05 -29.11 22.64
C ALA A 134 -23.83 -29.03 23.96
N PHE A 135 -23.47 -28.09 24.83
CA PHE A 135 -24.12 -27.89 26.13
C PHE A 135 -25.04 -26.66 26.09
N ASP A 136 -26.09 -26.69 26.91
CA ASP A 136 -27.04 -25.58 27.08
C ASP A 136 -26.48 -24.52 28.03
N PHE A 137 -25.31 -23.98 27.70
CA PHE A 137 -24.67 -22.86 28.41
C PHE A 137 -24.76 -21.58 27.59
N THR A 138 -24.88 -20.46 28.29
CA THR A 138 -24.60 -19.15 27.69
C THR A 138 -23.09 -18.95 27.71
N TRP A 139 -22.51 -18.44 26.63
CA TRP A 139 -21.08 -18.17 26.54
C TRP A 139 -20.80 -16.81 25.95
N THR A 140 -19.71 -16.21 26.40
CA THR A 140 -19.11 -14.99 25.85
C THR A 140 -17.66 -15.26 25.50
N TYR A 141 -17.06 -14.41 24.68
CA TYR A 141 -15.66 -14.55 24.31
C TYR A 141 -14.96 -13.19 24.19
N ASP A 142 -13.66 -13.20 24.48
CA ASP A 142 -12.74 -12.10 24.23
C ASP A 142 -11.61 -12.60 23.32
N VAL A 143 -11.28 -11.81 22.30
CA VAL A 143 -10.21 -12.14 21.34
C VAL A 143 -9.03 -11.20 21.53
N HIS A 144 -7.84 -11.78 21.62
CA HIS A 144 -6.58 -11.06 21.66
C HIS A 144 -5.66 -11.55 20.53
N VAL A 145 -5.29 -10.64 19.63
CA VAL A 145 -4.19 -10.88 18.69
C VAL A 145 -2.89 -10.57 19.43
N GLU A 146 -2.15 -11.61 19.80
CA GLU A 146 -0.96 -11.51 20.66
C GLU A 146 0.27 -11.03 19.89
N ALA A 147 0.42 -11.53 18.67
CA ALA A 147 1.59 -11.28 17.85
C ALA A 147 1.26 -11.31 16.36
N ILE A 148 2.00 -10.48 15.62
CA ILE A 148 2.06 -10.52 14.17
C ILE A 148 3.52 -10.75 13.80
N ARG A 149 3.77 -11.79 13.02
CA ARG A 149 5.05 -12.10 12.43
C ARG A 149 4.92 -12.04 10.92
N TRP A 150 5.74 -11.20 10.33
CA TRP A 150 6.00 -11.27 8.90
C TRP A 150 6.85 -12.52 8.66
N PRO A 151 6.42 -13.43 7.76
CA PRO A 151 7.28 -14.54 7.36
C PRO A 151 8.65 -13.97 6.94
N ALA A 152 9.74 -14.58 7.39
CA ALA A 152 11.07 -14.21 6.92
C ALA A 152 11.10 -14.42 5.41
N THR A 153 11.29 -13.35 4.67
CA THR A 153 10.77 -13.26 3.31
C THR A 153 11.70 -13.83 2.25
N ASP A 154 11.19 -14.81 1.52
CA ASP A 154 11.40 -14.99 0.08
C ASP A 154 10.31 -14.19 -0.70
N GLY A 155 10.09 -12.90 -0.38
CA GLY A 155 9.18 -12.01 -1.14
C GLY A 155 7.68 -12.07 -0.80
N VAL A 156 7.27 -11.65 0.41
CA VAL A 156 5.88 -11.71 0.97
C VAL A 156 4.94 -10.66 0.39
N LEU A 157 5.25 -10.05 -0.76
CA LEU A 157 4.37 -9.06 -1.36
C LEU A 157 3.94 -9.54 -2.74
N ASP A 158 2.77 -10.17 -2.77
CA ASP A 158 2.25 -10.82 -3.98
C ASP A 158 2.04 -9.79 -5.10
N GLU A 159 1.65 -8.56 -4.76
CA GLU A 159 1.39 -7.49 -5.74
C GLU A 159 1.64 -6.10 -5.11
N CYS A 160 2.47 -5.29 -5.76
CA CYS A 160 2.63 -3.85 -5.49
C CYS A 160 1.98 -3.07 -6.65
N GLU A 161 0.99 -2.23 -6.35
CA GLU A 161 0.27 -1.45 -7.34
C GLU A 161 0.20 0.01 -6.91
N ALA A 162 0.62 0.93 -7.77
CA ALA A 162 0.42 2.36 -7.53
C ALA A 162 -1.07 2.68 -7.68
N ILE A 163 -1.70 3.18 -6.61
CA ILE A 163 -3.14 3.46 -6.58
C ILE A 163 -3.48 4.95 -6.51
N ASP A 164 -2.55 5.79 -6.08
CA ASP A 164 -2.70 7.25 -6.10
C ASP A 164 -1.33 7.92 -6.20
N HIS A 165 -1.31 9.12 -6.78
CA HIS A 165 -0.13 9.96 -6.82
C HIS A 165 -0.56 11.43 -6.78
N ARG A 166 -0.18 12.13 -5.70
CA ARG A 166 -0.47 13.55 -5.48
C ARG A 166 0.69 14.22 -4.76
N ASP A 167 0.94 15.49 -5.10
CA ASP A 167 1.92 16.33 -4.41
C ASP A 167 3.34 15.73 -4.30
N GLY A 168 3.77 15.00 -5.33
CA GLY A 168 5.09 14.36 -5.35
C GLY A 168 5.21 13.14 -4.42
N LYS A 169 4.09 12.56 -4.00
CA LYS A 169 4.00 11.31 -3.25
C LYS A 169 3.26 10.27 -4.07
N VAL A 170 3.65 9.01 -3.94
CA VAL A 170 3.00 7.85 -4.54
C VAL A 170 2.45 6.98 -3.41
N VAL A 171 1.19 6.57 -3.53
CA VAL A 171 0.58 5.59 -2.64
C VAL A 171 0.59 4.24 -3.36
N VAL A 172 1.30 3.29 -2.78
CA VAL A 172 1.42 1.93 -3.31
C VAL A 172 0.59 1.01 -2.44
N ARG A 173 -0.36 0.30 -3.05
CA ARG A 173 -1.07 -0.80 -2.41
C ARG A 173 -0.19 -2.04 -2.44
N VAL A 174 -0.09 -2.67 -1.28
CA VAL A 174 0.74 -3.85 -1.06
C VAL A 174 -0.14 -4.91 -0.39
N LYS A 175 -0.16 -6.13 -0.93
CA LYS A 175 -0.86 -7.27 -0.33
C LYS A 175 0.13 -8.15 0.41
N GLY A 176 -0.25 -8.64 1.59
CA GLY A 176 0.57 -9.57 2.36
C GLY A 176 -0.25 -10.39 3.33
N ALA A 177 0.33 -11.46 3.83
CA ALA A 177 -0.35 -12.40 4.70
C ALA A 177 0.52 -12.70 5.94
N PRO A 178 0.47 -11.84 6.96
CA PRO A 178 1.23 -12.09 8.18
C PRO A 178 0.72 -13.31 8.94
N GLN A 179 1.65 -14.02 9.57
CA GLN A 179 1.34 -15.03 10.58
C GLN A 179 0.92 -14.33 11.86
N THR A 180 -0.24 -14.71 12.39
CA THR A 180 -0.82 -14.12 13.59
C THR A 180 -1.10 -15.18 14.63
N LYS A 181 -0.83 -14.84 15.90
CA LYS A 181 -1.20 -15.67 17.03
C LYS A 181 -2.40 -15.07 17.72
N ILE A 182 -3.50 -15.80 17.75
CA ILE A 182 -4.81 -15.34 18.19
C ILE A 182 -5.22 -16.18 19.41
N ALA A 183 -5.33 -15.53 20.56
CA ALA A 183 -5.86 -16.12 21.78
C ALA A 183 -7.34 -15.76 21.92
N VAL A 184 -8.17 -16.77 22.17
CA VAL A 184 -9.60 -16.63 22.41
C VAL A 184 -9.92 -17.17 23.79
N TYR A 185 -10.55 -16.34 24.61
CA TYR A 185 -10.95 -16.67 25.98
C TYR A 185 -12.46 -16.80 26.02
N PHE A 186 -12.96 -18.01 26.23
CA PHE A 186 -14.39 -18.27 26.41
C PHE A 186 -14.74 -18.25 27.89
N THR A 187 -15.87 -17.62 28.22
CA THR A 187 -16.48 -17.68 29.55
C THR A 187 -17.86 -18.32 29.43
N PHE A 188 -18.08 -19.41 30.17
CA PHE A 188 -19.33 -20.15 30.18
C PHE A 188 -20.13 -19.83 31.43
N SER A 189 -21.43 -19.67 31.26
CA SER A 189 -22.37 -19.34 32.32
C SER A 189 -23.63 -20.21 32.24
N ALA A 190 -24.10 -20.65 33.40
CA ALA A 190 -25.36 -21.38 33.55
C ALA A 190 -26.38 -20.52 34.28
N MET A 191 -27.67 -20.71 33.98
CA MET A 191 -28.74 -20.11 34.76
C MET A 191 -28.78 -20.73 36.16
N THR A 192 -28.94 -19.90 37.18
CA THR A 192 -29.19 -20.37 38.54
C THR A 192 -30.54 -21.10 38.60
N GLY A 193 -30.67 -22.09 39.49
CA GLY A 193 -31.93 -22.84 39.66
C GLY A 193 -33.13 -21.98 40.08
N ALA A 194 -32.88 -20.78 40.63
CA ALA A 194 -33.91 -19.79 40.95
C ALA A 194 -34.32 -18.91 39.75
N GLY A 195 -33.64 -19.03 38.60
CA GLY A 195 -33.93 -18.29 37.36
C GLY A 195 -33.65 -16.80 37.40
N ASN A 196 -33.02 -16.29 38.46
CA ASN A 196 -32.85 -14.86 38.73
C ASN A 196 -31.46 -14.31 38.33
N GLY A 197 -30.60 -15.15 37.77
CA GLY A 197 -29.25 -14.76 37.35
C GLY A 197 -28.46 -15.92 36.76
N THR A 198 -27.28 -15.61 36.26
CA THR A 198 -26.31 -16.58 35.75
C THR A 198 -25.13 -16.74 36.72
N VAL A 199 -24.51 -17.91 36.72
CA VAL A 199 -23.26 -18.19 37.42
C VAL A 199 -22.22 -18.68 36.42
N THR A 200 -20.99 -18.17 36.52
CA THR A 200 -19.87 -18.67 35.72
C THR A 200 -19.54 -20.09 36.13
N VAL A 201 -19.56 -21.01 35.17
CA VAL A 201 -19.31 -22.45 35.41
C VAL A 201 -17.90 -22.86 35.03
N GLY A 202 -17.27 -22.12 34.12
CA GLY A 202 -15.98 -22.47 33.57
C GLY A 202 -15.54 -21.47 32.52
N GLY A 203 -14.28 -21.62 32.14
CA GLY A 203 -13.72 -20.94 30.98
C GLY A 203 -13.00 -21.94 30.09
N SER A 204 -12.62 -21.51 28.90
CA SER A 204 -11.61 -22.23 28.12
C SER A 204 -10.79 -21.23 27.33
N THR A 205 -9.52 -21.54 27.13
CA THR A 205 -8.63 -20.70 26.30
C THR A 205 -8.21 -21.52 25.10
N MET A 206 -8.35 -20.94 23.91
CA MET A 206 -7.88 -21.53 22.67
C MET A 206 -6.92 -20.58 21.98
N VAL A 207 -5.88 -21.14 21.37
CA VAL A 207 -4.86 -20.38 20.67
C VAL A 207 -4.78 -20.90 19.24
N PHE A 208 -4.84 -19.97 18.28
CA PHE A 208 -4.73 -20.23 16.87
C PHE A 208 -3.51 -19.53 16.31
N ASP A 209 -2.72 -20.26 15.53
CA ASP A 209 -1.71 -19.66 14.65
C ASP A 209 -2.31 -19.65 13.25
N ASP A 210 -2.64 -18.46 12.74
CA ASP A 210 -3.34 -18.30 11.48
C ASP A 210 -2.71 -17.22 10.61
N GLU A 211 -2.75 -17.43 9.31
CA GLU A 211 -2.24 -16.48 8.33
C GLU A 211 -3.41 -15.60 7.88
N ILE A 212 -3.31 -14.30 8.15
CA ILE A 212 -4.40 -13.35 7.86
C ILE A 212 -4.04 -12.52 6.63
N PRO A 213 -4.66 -12.77 5.46
CA PRO A 213 -4.47 -11.91 4.30
C PRO A 213 -4.92 -10.48 4.60
N CYS A 214 -4.05 -9.51 4.29
CA CYS A 214 -4.31 -8.11 4.51
C CYS A 214 -3.76 -7.27 3.34
N GLY A 215 -4.36 -6.10 3.15
CA GLY A 215 -3.83 -5.06 2.28
C GLY A 215 -3.27 -3.93 3.12
N MET A 216 -2.19 -3.31 2.64
CA MET A 216 -1.63 -2.10 3.23
C MET A 216 -1.39 -1.05 2.14
N LEU A 217 -1.49 0.21 2.51
CA LEU A 217 -1.13 1.36 1.70
C LEU A 217 0.19 1.91 2.22
N VAL A 218 1.19 1.94 1.34
CA VAL A 218 2.52 2.46 1.63
C VAL A 218 2.68 3.75 0.87
N THR A 219 2.82 4.86 1.59
CA THR A 219 3.09 6.16 0.98
C THR A 219 4.59 6.35 0.84
N VAL A 220 5.06 6.60 -0.38
CA VAL A 220 6.47 6.83 -0.71
C VAL A 220 6.65 8.17 -1.42
N ASP A 221 7.84 8.74 -1.36
CA ASP A 221 8.17 9.91 -2.18
C ASP A 221 8.23 9.52 -3.67
N GLY A 222 7.72 10.39 -4.55
CA GLY A 222 7.70 10.17 -6.00
C GLY A 222 9.04 10.40 -6.70
N ASP A 223 10.02 11.00 -6.02
CA ASP A 223 11.41 11.04 -6.47
C ASP A 223 12.15 9.78 -5.96
N THR A 224 12.01 8.70 -6.72
CA THR A 224 12.61 7.39 -6.40
C THR A 224 13.96 7.16 -7.10
N SER A 225 14.59 8.22 -7.58
CA SER A 225 15.82 8.16 -8.41
C SER A 225 17.02 7.45 -7.75
N HIS A 226 17.08 7.40 -6.41
CA HIS A 226 18.20 6.76 -5.71
C HIS A 226 17.85 5.82 -4.55
N ARG A 227 16.69 5.97 -3.89
CA ARG A 227 16.16 5.04 -2.86
C ARG A 227 14.72 5.41 -2.50
N VAL A 228 13.85 4.41 -2.35
CA VAL A 228 12.45 4.64 -1.93
C VAL A 228 12.43 5.05 -0.47
N THR A 229 11.86 6.24 -0.19
CA THR A 229 11.67 6.72 1.18
C THR A 229 10.22 6.52 1.58
N VAL A 230 9.98 5.61 2.52
CA VAL A 230 8.65 5.36 3.08
C VAL A 230 8.28 6.45 4.07
N ARG A 231 7.12 7.05 3.85
CA ARG A 231 6.57 8.15 4.67
C ARG A 231 5.52 7.66 5.63
N ASP A 232 4.67 6.74 5.19
CA ASP A 232 3.55 6.25 5.97
C ASP A 232 3.16 4.84 5.54
N ILE A 233 2.59 4.07 6.49
CA ILE A 233 2.10 2.71 6.27
C ILE A 233 0.75 2.57 6.97
N GLU A 234 -0.29 2.36 6.19
CA GLU A 234 -1.65 2.18 6.68
C GLU A 234 -2.17 0.78 6.33
N PHE A 235 -2.70 0.05 7.30
CA PHE A 235 -3.36 -1.23 7.04
C PHE A 235 -4.83 -1.01 6.68
N LEU A 236 -5.31 -1.71 5.67
CA LEU A 236 -6.71 -1.71 5.31
C LEU A 236 -7.54 -2.49 6.35
N PRO A 237 -8.79 -2.06 6.63
CA PRO A 237 -9.69 -2.79 7.52
C PRO A 237 -9.80 -4.26 7.10
N THR A 238 -9.48 -5.16 8.02
CA THR A 238 -9.40 -6.60 7.77
C THR A 238 -10.27 -7.34 8.78
N ALA A 239 -11.08 -8.27 8.28
CA ALA A 239 -11.87 -9.18 9.09
C ALA A 239 -11.50 -10.62 8.76
N HIS A 240 -11.35 -11.45 9.79
CA HIS A 240 -10.91 -12.84 9.67
C HIS A 240 -11.87 -13.76 10.42
N ARG A 241 -12.19 -14.93 9.85
CA ARG A 241 -13.06 -15.92 10.50
C ARG A 241 -12.27 -17.16 10.88
N ILE A 242 -12.43 -17.61 12.12
CA ILE A 242 -11.79 -18.82 12.63
C ILE A 242 -12.85 -19.90 12.86
N ALA A 243 -12.64 -21.07 12.26
CA ALA A 243 -13.42 -22.26 12.54
C ALA A 243 -12.93 -22.90 13.84
N VAL A 244 -13.59 -22.56 14.95
CA VAL A 244 -13.25 -23.10 16.28
C VAL A 244 -13.82 -24.50 16.47
N GLY A 245 -15.03 -24.74 15.94
CA GLY A 245 -15.73 -26.00 16.13
C GLY A 245 -16.47 -26.05 17.46
N GLU A 246 -16.38 -27.18 18.17
CA GLU A 246 -17.09 -27.40 19.42
C GLU A 246 -16.30 -26.87 20.63
N ILE A 247 -16.96 -26.10 21.50
CA ILE A 247 -16.38 -25.56 22.73
C ILE A 247 -17.01 -26.21 23.96
N THR A 248 -16.18 -26.48 24.96
CA THR A 248 -16.57 -27.04 26.25
C THR A 248 -15.90 -26.27 27.40
N PRO A 249 -16.57 -26.13 28.55
CA PRO A 249 -16.00 -25.46 29.71
C PRO A 249 -14.95 -26.34 30.39
N GLU A 250 -13.81 -25.76 30.75
CA GLU A 250 -12.98 -26.29 31.83
C GLU A 250 -13.63 -25.87 33.16
N TRP A 251 -14.12 -26.87 33.90
CA TRP A 251 -14.89 -26.63 35.10
C TRP A 251 -14.05 -25.93 36.16
N ILE A 252 -14.62 -24.89 36.77
CA ILE A 252 -14.06 -24.34 38.02
C ILE A 252 -14.33 -25.37 39.10
N ASP A 253 -13.29 -26.11 39.51
CA ASP A 253 -13.40 -27.08 40.59
C ASP A 253 -13.61 -26.32 41.92
N PRO A 254 -14.78 -26.43 42.58
CA PRO A 254 -15.09 -25.65 43.77
C PRO A 254 -14.19 -26.00 44.98
N ILE A 255 -13.40 -27.09 44.90
CA ILE A 255 -12.55 -27.58 45.99
C ILE A 255 -11.25 -26.77 46.12
N ASN A 256 -10.75 -26.14 45.06
CA ASN A 256 -9.50 -25.34 45.14
C ASN A 256 -9.72 -23.89 45.64
N ALA A 257 -10.97 -23.44 45.77
CA ALA A 257 -11.31 -22.10 46.27
C ALA A 257 -11.50 -22.05 47.81
N ILE A 258 -11.49 -23.21 48.48
CA ILE A 258 -11.54 -23.30 49.94
C ILE A 258 -10.13 -23.66 50.40
N GLY A 259 -9.39 -22.67 50.86
CA GLY A 259 -8.04 -22.84 51.39
C GLY A 259 -7.96 -24.01 52.35
N LEU A 260 -7.08 -24.96 52.06
CA LEU A 260 -6.56 -25.90 53.04
C LEU A 260 -6.06 -25.07 54.25
N PRO A 261 -6.59 -25.30 55.46
CA PRO A 261 -6.08 -24.62 56.64
C PRO A 261 -4.62 -25.03 56.89
N ASP A 262 -3.82 -24.05 57.31
CA ASP A 262 -2.46 -24.23 57.81
C ASP A 262 -2.34 -25.48 58.69
N ALA A 263 -1.67 -26.50 58.16
CA ALA A 263 -1.18 -27.62 58.95
C ALA A 263 0.34 -27.51 59.04
N THR A 264 0.83 -26.41 59.63
CA THR A 264 2.13 -26.41 60.33
C THR A 264 2.01 -27.31 61.55
N PHE A 265 2.14 -28.63 61.36
CA PHE A 265 2.56 -29.53 62.43
C PHE A 265 4.08 -29.48 62.52
N GLY A 266 4.59 -28.53 63.31
CA GLY A 266 5.92 -28.64 63.89
C GLY A 266 5.90 -29.75 64.94
N VAL A 267 6.38 -30.94 64.57
CA VAL A 267 6.73 -31.97 65.54
C VAL A 267 8.04 -31.54 66.19
N GLY A 268 7.98 -31.32 67.50
CA GLY A 268 9.11 -30.93 68.33
C GLY A 268 10.26 -31.92 68.25
N ALA A 269 11.47 -31.37 68.18
CA ALA A 269 12.69 -32.06 68.51
C ALA A 269 13.08 -31.64 69.93
N ASP A 270 12.60 -32.40 70.92
CA ASP A 270 13.12 -32.39 72.29
C ASP A 270 13.73 -33.77 72.60
N GLY A 271 15.04 -33.77 72.84
CA GLY A 271 15.74 -34.66 73.78
C GLY A 271 16.06 -36.10 73.35
N ASN A 272 17.34 -36.41 73.11
CA ASN A 272 18.29 -36.82 74.17
C ASN A 272 19.70 -37.03 73.59
#